data_AF-A0AAJ2NZS5-F1
#
_entry.id   AF-A0AAJ2NZS5-F1
#
_cell.length_a   1.000
_cell.length_b   1.000
_cell.length_c   1.000
_cell.angle_alpha   90.00
_cell.angle_beta   90.00
_cell.angle_gamma   90.00
#
_symmetry.space_group_name_H-M   'P 1'
#
loop_
_entity.id
_entity.type
_entity.pdbx_description
1 polymer ?
#
loop_
_entity_poly.entity_id
_entity_poly.type
_entity_poly.pdbx_seq_one_letter_code
_entity_poly.pdbx_strand_id
1 'polypeptide(L)'
;MLDPHWVFAGAVLGLIGSIRYATAVTRGSVRPNLVTWSLWASAPLIAFFAQVDSEVGLPAVMTLAAGTGPLIVIVTSSITRRHYARLGVIDLACAGIAIAALAIWLGLDDAPLAVVFAVAADAIAALPTRA
;
A
#
# COMPACT_ATOMS: atom_id res chain seq x y z
N MET A 1 -12.65 -0.40 -25.64
CA MET A 1 -11.68 -0.04 -24.58
C MET A 1 -12.44 0.79 -23.56
N LEU A 2 -12.28 0.53 -22.26
CA LEU A 2 -12.94 1.32 -21.21
C LEU A 2 -12.39 2.75 -21.23
N ASP A 3 -13.25 3.73 -20.90
CA ASP A 3 -12.83 5.12 -20.78
C ASP A 3 -11.73 5.25 -19.70
N PRO A 4 -10.55 5.84 -20.00
CA PRO A 4 -9.47 6.02 -19.03
C PRO A 4 -9.92 6.74 -17.75
N HIS A 5 -10.92 7.62 -17.80
CA HIS A 5 -11.41 8.37 -16.64
C HIS A 5 -12.07 7.48 -15.56
N TRP A 6 -12.37 6.21 -15.87
CA TRP A 6 -12.82 5.24 -14.88
C TRP A 6 -11.86 5.04 -13.70
N VAL A 7 -10.58 5.41 -13.88
CA VAL A 7 -9.63 5.49 -12.76
C VAL A 7 -10.22 6.32 -11.62
N PHE A 8 -10.73 7.53 -11.82
CA PHE A 8 -11.24 8.37 -10.73
C PHE A 8 -12.33 7.68 -9.91
N ALA A 9 -13.25 6.97 -10.57
CA ALA A 9 -14.26 6.17 -9.88
C ALA A 9 -13.64 5.04 -9.05
N GLY A 10 -12.63 4.34 -9.59
CA GLY A 10 -11.85 3.35 -8.86
C GLY A 10 -11.13 3.92 -7.63
N ALA A 11 -10.51 5.10 -7.74
CA ALA A 11 -9.87 5.78 -6.61
C ALA A 11 -10.87 6.05 -5.50
N VAL A 12 -12.00 6.64 -5.85
CA VAL A 12 -13.05 7.00 -4.89
C VAL A 12 -13.57 5.73 -4.19
N LEU A 13 -13.85 4.66 -4.94
CA LEU A 13 -14.29 3.39 -4.37
C LEU A 13 -13.25 2.80 -3.41
N GLY A 14 -11.97 2.82 -3.78
CA GLY A 14 -10.87 2.36 -2.92
C GLY A 14 -10.78 3.17 -1.63
N LEU A 15 -10.83 4.50 -1.74
CA LEU A 15 -10.76 5.42 -0.60
C LEU A 15 -11.96 5.28 0.33
N ILE A 16 -13.16 5.01 -0.18
CA ILE A 16 -14.34 4.72 0.65
C ILE A 16 -14.04 3.53 1.58
N GLY A 17 -13.37 2.48 1.09
CA GLY A 17 -12.94 1.36 1.91
C GLY A 17 -12.04 1.78 3.07
N SER A 18 -11.01 2.57 2.78
CA SER A 18 -10.09 3.08 3.80
C SER A 18 -10.77 4.03 4.79
N ILE A 19 -11.68 4.89 4.35
CA ILE A 19 -12.46 5.79 5.22
C ILE A 19 -13.37 4.98 6.15
N ARG A 20 -14.01 3.92 5.65
CA ARG A 20 -14.82 3.02 6.48
C ARG A 20 -13.96 2.33 7.54
N TYR A 21 -12.77 1.86 7.17
CA TYR A 21 -11.83 1.28 8.13
C TYR A 21 -11.39 2.32 9.18
N ALA A 22 -10.98 3.52 8.76
CA ALA A 22 -10.62 4.62 9.66
C ALA A 22 -11.76 4.98 10.62
N THR A 23 -13.01 4.98 10.15
CA THR A 23 -14.20 5.20 11.00
C THR A 23 -14.37 4.06 12.02
N ALA A 24 -14.04 2.82 11.68
CA ALA A 24 -14.04 1.73 12.65
C ALA A 24 -12.92 1.88 13.70
N VAL A 25 -11.76 2.46 13.32
CA VAL A 25 -10.70 2.82 14.26
C VAL A 25 -11.18 3.88 15.25
N THR A 26 -11.82 4.96 14.78
CA THR A 26 -12.34 6.02 15.67
C THR A 26 -13.39 5.50 16.66
N ARG A 27 -14.22 4.55 16.22
CA ARG A 27 -15.21 3.83 17.06
C ARG A 27 -14.58 2.83 18.05
N GLY A 28 -13.29 2.54 17.92
CA GLY A 28 -12.57 1.59 18.78
C GLY A 28 -12.88 0.13 18.50
N SER A 29 -13.56 -0.19 17.39
CA SER A 29 -13.90 -1.57 17.00
C SER A 29 -12.70 -2.32 16.43
N VAL A 30 -11.69 -1.60 15.93
CA VAL A 30 -10.46 -2.17 15.37
C VAL A 30 -9.24 -1.41 15.85
N ARG A 31 -8.08 -2.08 15.87
CA ARG A 31 -6.77 -1.47 16.16
C ARG A 31 -5.81 -1.88 15.04
N PRO A 32 -5.40 -0.99 14.13
CA PRO A 32 -4.44 -1.31 13.08
C PRO A 32 -3.04 -1.55 13.63
N ASN A 33 -2.28 -2.45 12.97
CA ASN A 33 -0.84 -2.59 13.14
C ASN A 33 -0.10 -1.51 12.34
N LEU A 34 0.53 -0.54 12.99
CA LEU A 34 1.24 0.54 12.30
C LEU A 34 2.32 0.02 11.35
N VAL A 35 2.98 -1.10 11.64
CA VAL A 35 4.05 -1.64 10.79
C VAL A 35 3.47 -2.02 9.42
N THR A 36 2.46 -2.88 9.42
CA THR A 36 1.81 -3.37 8.20
C THR A 36 1.15 -2.22 7.42
N TRP A 37 0.42 -1.34 8.10
CA TRP A 37 -0.22 -0.19 7.45
C TRP A 37 0.80 0.79 6.87
N SER A 38 1.97 0.96 7.51
CA SER A 38 3.06 1.78 6.97
C SER A 38 3.66 1.15 5.71
N LEU A 39 3.86 -0.17 5.68
CA LEU A 39 4.30 -0.87 4.46
C LEU A 39 3.30 -0.67 3.31
N TRP A 40 2.01 -0.83 3.60
CA TRP A 40 0.92 -0.63 2.63
C TRP A 40 0.78 0.82 2.17
N ALA A 41 1.21 1.80 2.96
CA ALA A 41 1.27 3.19 2.52
C ALA A 41 2.53 3.44 1.66
N SER A 42 3.70 2.96 2.11
CA SER A 42 4.97 3.28 1.50
C SER A 42 5.13 2.72 0.09
N ALA A 43 4.77 1.45 -0.13
CA ALA A 43 4.95 0.80 -1.43
C ALA A 43 4.22 1.54 -2.57
N PRO A 44 2.90 1.77 -2.49
CA PRO A 44 2.19 2.53 -3.52
C PRO A 44 2.59 4.01 -3.56
N LEU A 45 2.93 4.67 -2.45
CA LEU A 45 3.39 6.08 -2.52
C LEU A 45 4.71 6.22 -3.28
N ILE A 46 5.67 5.31 -3.03
CA ILE A 46 6.92 5.27 -3.80
C ILE A 46 6.64 4.97 -5.27
N ALA A 47 5.79 3.98 -5.55
CA ALA A 47 5.40 3.64 -6.92
C ALA A 47 4.69 4.81 -7.64
N PHE A 48 3.87 5.59 -6.93
CA PHE A 48 3.24 6.78 -7.49
C PHE A 48 4.28 7.81 -7.92
N PHE A 49 5.26 8.12 -7.07
CA PHE A 49 6.33 9.07 -7.44
C PHE A 49 7.17 8.55 -8.61
N ALA A 50 7.46 7.25 -8.68
CA ALA A 50 8.12 6.64 -9.82
C ALA A 50 7.28 6.75 -11.12
N GLN A 51 5.97 6.55 -11.03
CA GLN A 51 5.05 6.73 -12.15
C GLN A 51 4.95 8.18 -12.62
N VAL A 52 5.05 9.14 -11.69
CA VAL A 52 5.09 10.58 -12.02
C VAL A 52 6.38 10.93 -12.75
N ASP A 53 7.53 10.45 -12.26
CA ASP A 53 8.85 10.63 -12.90
C ASP A 53 8.90 10.00 -14.30
N SER A 54 8.23 8.86 -14.47
CA SER A 54 8.13 8.15 -15.76
C SER A 54 6.97 8.64 -16.65
N GLU A 55 6.30 9.74 -16.30
CA GLU A 55 5.20 10.35 -17.06
C GLU A 55 4.06 9.37 -17.45
N VAL A 56 3.77 8.39 -16.59
CA VAL A 56 2.77 7.32 -16.85
C VAL A 56 1.35 7.87 -17.04
N GLY A 57 1.06 9.05 -16.48
CA GLY A 57 -0.20 9.75 -16.65
C GLY A 57 -1.32 9.20 -15.77
N LEU A 58 -2.51 9.03 -16.36
CA LEU A 58 -3.76 8.81 -15.62
C LEU A 58 -3.80 7.57 -14.70
N PRO A 59 -3.16 6.42 -15.03
CA PRO A 59 -3.11 5.27 -14.13
C PRO A 59 -2.48 5.57 -12.75
N ALA A 60 -1.61 6.59 -12.66
CA ALA A 60 -0.97 6.97 -11.41
C ALA A 60 -1.97 7.40 -10.33
N VAL A 61 -3.17 7.84 -10.71
CA VAL A 61 -4.27 8.17 -9.77
C VAL A 61 -4.66 6.94 -8.92
N MET A 62 -4.63 5.73 -9.49
CA MET A 62 -4.93 4.49 -8.74
C MET A 62 -3.87 4.16 -7.73
N THR A 63 -2.61 4.29 -8.13
CA THR A 63 -1.47 4.08 -7.23
C THR A 63 -1.48 5.10 -6.09
N LEU A 64 -1.79 6.37 -6.38
CA LEU A 64 -1.93 7.40 -5.36
C LEU A 64 -3.06 7.07 -4.37
N ALA A 65 -4.23 6.67 -4.86
CA ALA A 65 -5.35 6.29 -4.00
C ALA A 65 -5.01 5.07 -3.13
N ALA A 66 -4.31 4.08 -3.70
CA ALA A 66 -3.84 2.89 -3.00
C ALA A 66 -2.89 3.20 -1.84
N GLY A 67 -2.05 4.25 -1.96
CA GLY A 67 -1.19 4.71 -0.84
C GLY A 67 -1.85 5.69 0.12
N THR A 68 -2.73 6.55 -0.40
CA THR A 68 -3.47 7.54 0.41
C THR A 68 -4.43 6.86 1.39
N GLY A 69 -5.08 5.76 0.97
CA GLY A 69 -5.99 5.00 1.82
C GLY A 69 -5.34 4.52 3.14
N PRO A 70 -4.25 3.74 3.08
CA PRO A 70 -3.46 3.35 4.23
C PRO A 70 -2.94 4.54 5.04
N LEU A 71 -2.50 5.62 4.38
CA LEU A 71 -2.06 6.84 5.06
C LEU A 71 -3.17 7.46 5.93
N ILE A 72 -4.41 7.50 5.44
CA ILE A 72 -5.59 7.96 6.22
C ILE A 72 -5.76 7.08 7.47
N VAL A 73 -5.60 5.76 7.34
CA VAL A 73 -5.72 4.84 8.47
C VAL A 73 -4.61 5.06 9.50
N ILE A 74 -3.36 5.23 9.06
CA ILE A 74 -2.23 5.55 9.94
C ILE A 74 -2.52 6.83 10.72
N VAL A 75 -2.80 7.94 10.02
CA VAL A 75 -3.07 9.24 10.63
C VAL A 75 -4.23 9.16 11.63
N THR A 76 -5.33 8.52 11.24
CA THR A 76 -6.50 8.34 12.12
C THR A 76 -6.15 7.53 13.37
N SER A 77 -5.40 6.45 13.21
CA SER A 77 -4.99 5.57 14.30
C SER A 77 -3.98 6.23 15.26
N SER A 78 -3.11 7.09 14.73
CA SER A 78 -2.16 7.88 15.51
C SER A 78 -2.88 8.96 16.34
N ILE A 79 -3.80 9.71 15.73
CA ILE A 79 -4.60 10.74 16.42
C ILE A 79 -5.45 10.13 17.54
N THR A 80 -6.12 9.00 17.24
CA THR A 80 -6.97 8.32 18.24
C THR A 80 -6.17 7.52 19.27
N ARG A 81 -4.85 7.36 19.09
CA ARG A 81 -3.96 6.46 19.86
C ARG A 81 -4.49 5.02 19.92
N ARG A 82 -5.23 4.60 18.90
CA ARG A 82 -5.83 3.26 18.79
C ARG A 82 -5.07 2.45 17.75
N HIS A 83 -3.84 2.10 18.08
CA HIS A 83 -2.99 1.29 17.23
C HIS A 83 -2.07 0.42 18.08
N TYR A 84 -1.42 -0.53 17.44
CA TYR A 84 -0.27 -1.21 17.99
C TYR A 84 0.83 -1.28 16.94
N ALA A 85 2.07 -1.50 17.35
CA ALA A 85 3.18 -1.73 16.46
C ALA A 85 3.84 -3.05 16.84
N ARG A 86 3.72 -4.04 15.98
CA ARG A 86 4.37 -5.34 16.15
C ARG A 86 4.92 -5.77 14.80
N LEU A 87 6.21 -6.14 14.76
CA LEU A 87 6.75 -6.84 13.60
C LEU A 87 6.24 -8.28 13.62
N GLY A 88 5.46 -8.64 12.59
CA GLY A 88 5.07 -10.01 12.30
C GLY A 88 6.03 -10.69 11.33
N VAL A 89 5.91 -12.02 11.26
CA VAL A 89 6.65 -12.84 10.28
C VAL A 89 6.27 -12.44 8.84
N ILE A 90 5.02 -12.02 8.62
CA ILE A 90 4.55 -11.53 7.31
C ILE A 90 5.25 -10.21 6.95
N ASP A 91 5.39 -9.27 7.89
CA ASP A 91 6.08 -8.01 7.63
C ASP A 91 7.55 -8.25 7.26
N LEU A 92 8.21 -9.22 7.91
CA LEU A 92 9.59 -9.60 7.60
C LEU A 92 9.71 -10.29 6.23
N ALA A 93 8.75 -11.16 5.88
CA ALA A 93 8.70 -11.77 4.56
C ALA A 93 8.50 -10.71 3.46
N CYS A 94 7.61 -9.75 3.67
CA CYS A 94 7.40 -8.64 2.75
C CYS A 94 8.66 -7.79 2.60
N ALA A 95 9.33 -7.47 3.70
CA ALA A 95 10.61 -6.76 3.67
C ALA A 95 11.68 -7.53 2.89
N GLY A 96 11.79 -8.85 3.10
CA GLY A 96 12.72 -9.69 2.35
C GLY A 96 12.44 -9.72 0.86
N ILE A 97 11.17 -9.84 0.46
CA ILE A 97 10.77 -9.84 -0.95
C ILE A 97 10.99 -8.46 -1.58
N ALA A 98 10.70 -7.37 -0.86
CA ALA A 98 10.98 -6.02 -1.32
C ALA A 98 12.48 -5.77 -1.56
N ILE A 99 13.34 -6.28 -0.66
CA ILE A 99 14.80 -6.25 -0.85
C ILE A 99 15.21 -7.05 -2.09
N ALA A 100 14.64 -8.23 -2.29
CA ALA A 100 14.90 -9.03 -3.49
C ALA A 100 14.46 -8.32 -4.78
N ALA A 101 13.28 -7.68 -4.78
CA ALA A 101 12.79 -6.88 -5.90
C ALA A 101 13.75 -5.72 -6.23
N LEU A 102 14.23 -5.00 -5.22
CA LEU A 102 15.21 -3.93 -5.37
C LEU A 102 16.56 -4.45 -5.90
N ALA A 103 17.02 -5.59 -5.41
CA ALA A 103 18.27 -6.21 -5.88
C ALA A 103 18.17 -6.64 -7.35
N ILE A 104 17.02 -7.17 -7.78
CA ILE A 104 16.76 -7.51 -9.18
C ILE A 104 16.76 -6.25 -10.03
N TRP A 105 16.04 -5.21 -9.61
CA TRP A 105 15.97 -3.97 -10.38
C TRP A 105 17.33 -3.30 -10.54
N LEU A 106 18.07 -3.08 -9.44
CA LEU A 106 19.35 -2.37 -9.47
C LEU A 106 20.51 -3.22 -10.01
N GLY A 107 20.44 -4.55 -9.87
CA GLY A 107 21.52 -5.46 -10.25
C GLY A 107 21.38 -6.06 -11.65
N LEU A 108 20.16 -6.38 -12.06
CA LEU A 108 19.88 -7.06 -13.34
C LEU A 108 19.25 -6.11 -14.38
N ASP A 109 18.88 -4.89 -13.99
CA ASP A 109 18.19 -3.91 -14.84
C ASP A 109 16.86 -4.45 -15.43
N ASP A 110 16.29 -5.47 -14.79
CA ASP A 110 15.05 -6.16 -15.20
C ASP A 110 13.85 -5.62 -14.40
N ALA A 111 13.33 -4.47 -14.84
CA ALA A 111 12.17 -3.83 -14.24
C ALA A 111 10.90 -4.72 -14.25
N PRO A 112 10.55 -5.44 -15.33
CA PRO A 112 9.41 -6.36 -15.32
C PRO A 112 9.50 -7.43 -14.22
N LEU A 113 10.66 -8.07 -14.05
CA LEU A 113 10.84 -9.07 -13.01
C LEU A 113 10.76 -8.47 -11.60
N ALA A 114 11.34 -7.29 -11.40
CA ALA A 114 11.22 -6.56 -10.13
C ALA A 114 9.75 -6.25 -9.78
N VAL A 115 8.94 -5.85 -10.76
CA VAL A 115 7.50 -5.61 -10.57
C VAL A 115 6.76 -6.89 -10.16
N VAL A 116 7.10 -8.05 -10.74
CA VAL A 116 6.49 -9.33 -10.34
C VAL A 116 6.78 -9.64 -8.86
N PHE A 117 8.01 -9.44 -8.40
CA PHE A 117 8.38 -9.62 -7.00
C PHE A 117 7.69 -8.60 -6.08
N ALA A 118 7.57 -7.34 -6.51
CA ALA A 118 6.85 -6.32 -5.76
C ALA A 118 5.35 -6.68 -5.59
N VAL A 119 4.68 -7.12 -6.66
CA VAL A 119 3.28 -7.57 -6.61
C VAL A 119 3.12 -8.80 -5.72
N ALA A 120 4.09 -9.73 -5.75
CA ALA A 120 4.09 -10.88 -4.86
C ALA A 120 4.23 -10.47 -3.38
N ALA A 121 5.07 -9.46 -3.08
CA ALA A 121 5.19 -8.90 -1.73
C ALA A 121 3.85 -8.32 -1.26
N ASP A 122 3.18 -7.52 -2.10
CA ASP A 122 1.86 -6.95 -1.78
C ASP A 122 0.79 -8.02 -1.56
N ALA A 123 0.80 -9.08 -2.38
CA ALA A 123 -0.12 -10.21 -2.21
C ALA A 123 0.09 -10.95 -0.88
N ILE A 124 1.34 -11.12 -0.44
CA ILE A 124 1.66 -11.73 0.85
C ILE A 124 1.29 -10.78 1.99
N ALA A 125 1.50 -9.48 1.81
CA ALA A 125 1.11 -8.45 2.77
C ALA A 125 -0.42 -8.40 2.98
N ALA A 126 -1.20 -8.79 1.96
CA ALA A 126 -2.66 -8.93 2.01
C ALA A 126 -3.16 -10.09 2.88
N LEU A 127 -2.29 -11.04 3.25
CA LEU A 127 -2.68 -12.14 4.13
C LEU A 127 -2.97 -11.62 5.55
N PRO A 128 -3.97 -12.20 6.24
CA PRO A 128 -4.31 -11.76 7.58
C PRO A 128 -3.12 -11.93 8.54
N THR A 129 -2.58 -10.80 8.98
CA THR A 129 -1.60 -10.76 10.06
C THR A 129 -2.26 -11.28 11.33
N ARG A 130 -1.81 -12.43 11.84
CA ARG A 130 -2.30 -12.97 13.11
C ARG A 130 -2.05 -11.92 14.20
N ALA A 131 -3.12 -11.38 14.77
CA ALA A 131 -3.11 -10.46 15.90
C ALA A 131 -2.69 -11.18 17.20
#